data_AF-A0A0C3CUK7-F1
#
_entry.id   AF-A0A0C3CUK7-F1
#
_cell.length_a   1.000
_cell.length_b   1.000
_cell.length_c   1.000
_cell.angle_alpha   90.00
_cell.angle_beta   90.00
_cell.angle_gamma   90.00
#
_symmetry.space_group_name_H-M   'P 1'
#
loop_
_entity.id
_entity.type
_entity.pdbx_description
1 polymer ?
#
loop_
_entity_poly.entity_id
_entity_poly.type
_entity_poly.pdbx_seq_one_letter_code
_entity_poly.pdbx_strand_id
1 'polypeptide(L)'
;MAPPGTKSIFLSPRDISMASRQTQIEHLPPKERDEQEQWAQELIRRIGACPEGYDWTRMPGGYQCKGRGHAITDDMLEEGKGGIWALPTKKWEEKDGPYYLRNGEFRKVKPSSQGP
;
A
#
# COMPACT_ATOMS: atom_id res chain seq x y z
N MET A 1 -8.48 -4.77 5.45
CA MET A 1 -8.38 -5.98 4.62
C MET A 1 -9.19 -5.79 3.35
N ALA A 2 -8.65 -6.24 2.24
CA ALA A 2 -9.26 -6.24 0.92
C ALA A 2 -10.53 -7.11 0.90
N PRO A 3 -11.53 -6.78 0.06
CA PRO A 3 -12.71 -7.60 -0.10
C PRO A 3 -12.38 -9.01 -0.61
N PRO A 4 -13.20 -10.02 -0.26
CA PRO A 4 -13.07 -11.37 -0.83
C PRO A 4 -13.06 -11.33 -2.37
N GLY A 5 -12.18 -12.12 -3.00
CA GLY A 5 -12.05 -12.20 -4.45
C GLY A 5 -11.19 -11.10 -5.08
N THR A 6 -10.62 -10.17 -4.29
CA THR A 6 -9.64 -9.20 -4.81
C THR A 6 -8.41 -9.94 -5.33
N LYS A 7 -8.11 -9.75 -6.62
CA LYS A 7 -6.97 -10.39 -7.27
C LYS A 7 -5.66 -9.85 -6.68
N SER A 8 -4.67 -10.73 -6.56
CA SER A 8 -3.33 -10.28 -6.18
C SER A 8 -2.71 -9.47 -7.32
N ILE A 9 -1.96 -8.43 -6.97
CA ILE A 9 -1.14 -7.66 -7.90
C ILE A 9 0.25 -8.29 -8.06
N PHE A 10 0.63 -9.30 -7.27
CA PHE A 10 1.93 -9.97 -7.35
C PHE A 10 2.01 -10.79 -8.63
N LEU A 11 3.11 -10.64 -9.35
CA LEU A 11 3.32 -11.27 -10.66
C LEU A 11 4.42 -12.34 -10.62
N SER A 12 5.14 -12.46 -9.51
CA SER A 12 6.27 -13.38 -9.39
C SER A 12 6.43 -13.93 -7.96
N PRO A 13 7.14 -15.05 -7.79
CA PRO A 13 7.56 -15.51 -6.46
C PRO A 13 8.40 -14.48 -5.71
N ARG A 14 9.18 -13.65 -6.43
CA ARG A 14 9.93 -12.54 -5.84
C ARG A 14 8.99 -11.53 -5.15
N ASP A 15 7.87 -11.17 -5.79
CA ASP A 15 6.91 -10.25 -5.18
C ASP A 15 6.38 -10.79 -3.85
N ILE A 16 6.06 -12.09 -3.78
CA ILE A 16 5.58 -12.74 -2.56
C ILE A 16 6.65 -12.69 -1.46
N SER A 17 7.90 -13.01 -1.79
CA SER A 17 9.02 -12.99 -0.84
C SER A 17 9.36 -11.59 -0.35
N MET A 18 9.24 -10.57 -1.20
CA MET A 18 9.49 -9.19 -0.78
C MET A 18 8.33 -8.70 0.09
N ALA A 19 7.09 -8.98 -0.32
CA ALA A 19 5.88 -8.59 0.41
C ALA A 19 5.88 -9.08 1.85
N SER A 20 6.25 -10.34 2.10
CA SER A 20 6.27 -10.93 3.44
C SER A 20 7.26 -10.28 4.42
N ARG A 21 8.13 -9.39 3.95
CA ARG A 21 9.10 -8.66 4.78
C ARG A 21 8.78 -7.17 4.90
N GLN A 22 7.77 -6.68 4.17
CA GLN A 22 7.53 -5.25 4.03
C GLN A 22 7.17 -4.59 5.37
N THR A 23 6.39 -5.27 6.22
CA THR A 23 6.04 -4.80 7.57
C THR A 23 7.23 -4.71 8.52
N GLN A 24 8.39 -5.28 8.14
CA GLN A 24 9.63 -5.23 8.91
C GLN A 24 10.71 -4.37 8.25
N ILE A 25 10.40 -3.62 7.19
CA ILE A 25 11.38 -2.82 6.42
C ILE A 25 12.25 -1.90 7.29
N GLU A 26 11.70 -1.38 8.39
CA GLU A 26 12.39 -0.47 9.30
C GLU A 26 13.47 -1.16 10.15
N HIS A 27 13.36 -2.48 10.30
CA HIS A 27 14.29 -3.32 11.06
C HIS A 27 15.30 -4.06 10.17
N LEU A 28 15.17 -3.94 8.84
CA LEU A 28 16.08 -4.61 7.92
C LEU A 28 17.48 -3.96 7.92
N PRO A 29 18.55 -4.74 7.71
CA PRO A 29 19.88 -4.20 7.45
C PRO A 29 19.87 -3.22 6.25
N PRO A 30 20.77 -2.22 6.19
CA PRO A 30 20.72 -1.16 5.18
C PRO A 30 20.59 -1.66 3.74
N LYS A 31 21.38 -2.66 3.35
CA LYS A 31 21.32 -3.23 1.99
C LYS A 31 19.96 -3.87 1.68
N GLU A 32 19.42 -4.66 2.62
CA GLU A 32 18.12 -5.31 2.45
C GLU A 32 16.98 -4.31 2.45
N ARG A 33 17.10 -3.25 3.25
CA ARG A 33 16.16 -2.13 3.28
C ARG A 33 16.14 -1.38 1.94
N ASP A 34 17.30 -1.15 1.32
CA ASP A 34 17.38 -0.51 0.01
C ASP A 34 16.74 -1.38 -1.09
N GLU A 35 17.00 -2.69 -1.08
CA GLU A 35 16.35 -3.64 -1.98
C GLU A 35 14.83 -3.70 -1.77
N GLN A 36 14.38 -3.62 -0.52
CA GLN A 36 12.97 -3.60 -0.13
C GLN A 36 12.28 -2.31 -0.60
N GLU A 37 12.91 -1.16 -0.40
CA GLU A 37 12.42 0.15 -0.84
C GLU A 37 12.29 0.20 -2.37
N GLN A 38 13.29 -0.29 -3.10
CA GLN A 38 13.24 -0.36 -4.56
C GLN A 38 12.08 -1.22 -5.06
N TRP A 39 11.88 -2.39 -4.45
CA TRP A 39 10.74 -3.25 -4.78
C TRP A 39 9.40 -2.60 -4.45
N ALA A 40 9.26 -1.97 -3.28
CA ALA A 40 8.03 -1.31 -2.88
C ALA A 40 7.67 -0.19 -3.87
N GLN A 41 8.63 0.65 -4.24
CA GLN A 41 8.44 1.71 -5.23
C GLN A 41 8.10 1.17 -6.64
N GLU A 42 8.68 0.05 -7.05
CA GLU A 42 8.30 -0.64 -8.29
C GLU A 42 6.84 -1.14 -8.22
N LEU A 43 6.47 -1.81 -7.14
CA LEU A 43 5.13 -2.33 -6.91
C LEU A 43 4.08 -1.21 -6.91
N ILE A 44 4.36 -0.10 -6.21
CA ILE A 44 3.48 1.07 -6.12
C ILE A 44 3.29 1.73 -7.50
N ARG A 45 4.36 1.86 -8.30
CA ARG A 45 4.25 2.39 -9.67
C ARG A 45 3.41 1.48 -10.55
N ARG A 46 3.58 0.16 -10.44
CA ARG A 46 2.84 -0.83 -11.24
C ARG A 46 1.33 -0.75 -11.01
N ILE A 47 0.88 -0.48 -9.78
CA ILE A 47 -0.55 -0.38 -9.46
C ILE A 47 -1.17 0.97 -9.84
N GLY A 48 -0.38 2.00 -10.14
CA GLY A 48 -0.91 3.33 -10.45
C GLY A 48 -1.77 3.91 -9.33
N ALA A 49 -1.41 3.63 -8.07
CA ALA A 49 -2.27 3.87 -6.91
C ALA A 49 -2.62 5.34 -6.66
N CYS A 50 -1.83 6.29 -7.17
CA CYS A 50 -2.18 7.70 -7.09
C CYS A 50 -2.95 8.10 -8.35
N PRO A 51 -4.25 8.43 -8.27
CA PRO A 51 -5.03 8.86 -9.43
C PRO A 51 -4.46 10.12 -10.12
N GLU A 52 -3.68 10.91 -9.38
CA GLU A 52 -3.04 12.14 -9.84
C GLU A 52 -1.63 11.90 -10.41
N GLY A 53 -1.09 10.68 -10.34
CA GLY A 53 0.21 10.33 -10.92
C GLY A 53 1.45 10.82 -10.14
N TYR A 54 1.29 11.24 -8.88
CA TYR A 54 2.42 11.66 -8.05
C TYR A 54 3.33 10.49 -7.62
N ASP A 55 4.62 10.78 -7.49
CA ASP A 55 5.59 9.87 -6.84
C ASP A 55 5.26 9.65 -5.36
N TRP A 56 5.94 8.68 -4.74
CA TRP A 56 5.71 8.26 -3.37
C TRP A 56 6.93 8.45 -2.49
N THR A 57 6.71 8.99 -1.30
CA THR A 57 7.73 9.21 -0.28
C THR A 57 7.53 8.21 0.85
N ARG A 58 8.62 7.55 1.28
CA ARG A 58 8.62 6.67 2.45
C ARG A 58 8.23 7.46 3.71
N MET A 59 7.31 6.90 4.49
CA MET A 59 6.85 7.37 5.79
C MET A 59 7.00 6.24 6.82
N PRO A 60 7.03 6.55 8.13
CA PRO A 60 6.88 5.50 9.15
C PRO A 60 5.62 4.68 8.90
N GLY A 61 5.78 3.37 8.72
CA GLY A 61 4.69 2.43 8.41
C GLY A 61 4.11 2.47 6.99
N GLY A 62 4.76 3.12 6.01
CA GLY A 62 4.34 3.02 4.60
C GLY A 62 4.83 4.14 3.69
N TYR A 63 3.94 4.61 2.81
CA TYR A 63 4.25 5.59 1.76
C TYR A 63 3.13 6.61 1.61
N GLN A 64 3.49 7.88 1.47
CA GLN A 64 2.56 8.97 1.15
C GLN A 64 2.92 9.57 -0.21
N CYS A 65 1.92 9.81 -1.07
CA CYS A 65 2.19 10.43 -2.37
C CYS A 65 2.67 11.88 -2.19
N LYS A 66 3.45 12.42 -3.15
CA LYS A 66 3.96 13.81 -3.08
C LYS A 66 2.86 14.87 -3.07
N GLY A 67 1.68 14.57 -3.62
CA GLY A 67 0.47 15.40 -3.50
C GLY A 67 -0.14 15.38 -2.08
N ARG A 68 0.34 14.47 -1.23
CA ARG A 68 -0.03 14.24 0.18
C ARG A 68 -1.46 13.74 0.42
N GLY A 69 -2.26 13.55 -0.63
CA GLY A 69 -3.66 13.12 -0.53
C GLY A 69 -3.87 11.61 -0.40
N HIS A 70 -2.84 10.79 -0.60
CA HIS A 70 -2.97 9.33 -0.58
C HIS A 70 -1.85 8.66 0.22
N ALA A 71 -2.19 7.55 0.86
CA ALA A 71 -1.27 6.71 1.61
C ALA A 71 -1.42 5.23 1.22
N ILE A 72 -0.31 4.50 1.28
CA ILE A 72 -0.26 3.04 1.21
C ILE A 72 0.52 2.59 2.43
N THR A 73 -0.05 1.70 3.25
CA THR A 73 0.63 1.17 4.43
C THR A 73 1.50 -0.03 4.06
N ASP A 74 2.49 -0.35 4.89
CA ASP A 74 3.29 -1.57 4.70
C ASP A 74 2.42 -2.83 4.68
N ASP A 75 1.40 -2.89 5.54
CA ASP A 75 0.42 -3.99 5.54
C ASP A 75 -0.30 -4.14 4.18
N MET A 76 -0.60 -3.04 3.48
CA MET A 76 -1.26 -3.10 2.17
C MET A 76 -0.33 -3.62 1.08
N LEU A 77 0.96 -3.29 1.18
CA LEU A 77 1.98 -3.81 0.26
C LEU A 77 2.24 -5.29 0.52
N GLU A 78 2.27 -5.71 1.79
CA GLU A 78 2.32 -7.13 2.16
C GLU A 78 1.09 -7.89 1.63
N GLU A 79 -0.10 -7.32 1.79
CA GLU A 79 -1.36 -7.91 1.33
C GLU A 79 -1.38 -8.13 -0.20
N GLY A 80 -0.76 -7.22 -0.95
CA GLY A 80 -0.63 -7.35 -2.41
C GLY A 80 -1.96 -7.25 -3.15
N LYS A 81 -2.87 -6.38 -2.68
CA LYS A 81 -4.22 -6.22 -3.25
C LYS A 81 -4.50 -4.84 -3.85
N GLY A 82 -3.50 -3.97 -3.89
CA GLY A 82 -3.59 -2.67 -4.58
C GLY A 82 -4.56 -1.68 -3.94
N GLY A 83 -4.62 -1.66 -2.60
CA GLY A 83 -5.44 -0.70 -1.85
C GLY A 83 -4.71 0.61 -1.56
N ILE A 84 -5.48 1.65 -1.26
CA ILE A 84 -4.99 2.97 -0.82
C ILE A 84 -5.82 3.51 0.34
N TRP A 85 -5.27 4.45 1.07
CA TRP A 85 -5.97 5.32 2.00
C TRP A 85 -6.04 6.73 1.43
N ALA A 86 -7.18 7.39 1.60
CA ALA A 86 -7.30 8.82 1.35
C ALA A 86 -6.81 9.59 2.58
N LEU A 87 -6.18 10.74 2.38
CA LEU A 87 -5.74 11.66 3.42
C LEU A 87 -6.40 13.04 3.18
N PRO A 88 -7.67 13.23 3.57
CA PRO A 88 -8.42 14.45 3.26
C PRO A 88 -7.74 15.73 3.78
N THR A 89 -7.04 15.63 4.90
CA THR A 89 -6.31 16.74 5.53
C THR A 89 -4.81 16.70 5.27
N LYS A 90 -4.34 15.79 4.40
CA LYS A 90 -2.92 15.59 4.05
C LYS A 90 -2.02 15.17 5.22
N LYS A 91 -2.61 14.80 6.36
CA LYS A 91 -1.93 14.28 7.54
C LYS A 91 -2.04 12.76 7.56
N TRP A 92 -0.92 12.10 7.88
CA TRP A 92 -0.83 10.65 7.87
C TRP A 92 -1.77 10.00 8.90
N GLU A 93 -2.02 10.65 10.03
CA GLU A 93 -2.81 10.12 11.13
C GLU A 93 -4.31 10.14 10.81
N GLU A 94 -4.73 11.01 9.90
CA GLU A 94 -6.13 11.27 9.55
C GLU A 94 -6.52 10.50 8.26
N LYS A 95 -6.12 9.22 8.19
CA LYS A 95 -6.46 8.31 7.09
C LYS A 95 -7.96 8.02 7.05
N ASP A 96 -8.53 8.07 5.84
CA ASP A 96 -9.87 7.60 5.54
C ASP A 96 -9.82 6.42 4.56
N GLY A 97 -10.58 5.35 4.80
CA GLY A 97 -10.54 4.13 3.98
C GLY A 97 -10.53 2.83 4.79
N PRO A 98 -9.93 1.74 4.26
CA PRO A 98 -9.17 1.67 3.01
C PRO A 98 -10.07 1.61 1.76
N TYR A 99 -9.51 1.96 0.61
CA TYR A 99 -10.14 1.89 -0.71
C TYR A 99 -9.43 0.85 -1.57
N TYR A 100 -10.19 -0.04 -2.21
CA TYR A 100 -9.66 -1.01 -3.16
C TYR A 100 -10.37 -0.89 -4.50
N LEU A 101 -9.64 -1.17 -5.58
CA LEU A 101 -10.19 -1.16 -6.93
C LEU A 101 -11.15 -2.33 -7.11
N ARG A 102 -12.41 -2.03 -7.42
CA ARG A 102 -13.44 -3.02 -7.75
C ARG A 102 -14.15 -2.57 -9.02
N ASN A 103 -14.06 -3.38 -10.08
CA ASN A 103 -14.66 -3.09 -11.39
C ASN A 103 -14.26 -1.71 -11.96
N GLY A 104 -13.00 -1.32 -11.79
CA GLY A 104 -12.47 -0.04 -12.30
C GLY A 104 -12.71 1.17 -11.39
N GLU A 105 -13.39 1.01 -10.25
CA GLU A 105 -13.64 2.10 -9.31
C GLU A 105 -13.07 1.79 -7.93
N PHE A 106 -12.45 2.79 -7.29
CA PHE A 106 -12.05 2.67 -5.89
C PHE A 106 -13.27 2.69 -4.97
N ARG A 107 -13.46 1.62 -4.20
CA ARG A 107 -14.57 1.49 -3.25
C ARG A 107 -14.04 1.42 -1.84
N LYS A 108 -14.60 2.25 -0.96
CA LYS A 108 -14.32 2.21 0.47
C LYS A 108 -14.77 0.87 1.03
N VAL A 109 -13.88 0.20 1.74
CA VAL A 109 -14.19 -1.04 2.45
C VAL A 109 -14.35 -0.66 3.91
N LYS A 110 -15.50 -0.97 4.50
CA LYS A 110 -15.63 -0.85 5.95
C LYS A 110 -14.58 -1.78 6.56
N PRO A 111 -13.74 -1.32 7.52
CA PRO A 111 -12.97 -2.26 8.30
C PRO A 111 -13.98 -3.27 8.84
N SER A 112 -13.80 -4.55 8.52
CA SER A 112 -14.62 -5.61 9.06
C SER A 112 -14.63 -5.40 10.56
N SER A 113 -15.79 -5.03 11.11
CA SER A 113 -16.04 -5.17 12.53
C SER A 113 -15.74 -6.63 12.82
N GLN A 114 -14.58 -6.89 13.41
CA GLN A 114 -14.42 -8.07 14.23
C GLN A 114 -15.60 -8.00 15.19
N GLY A 115 -16.53 -8.93 15.02
CA GLY A 115 -17.67 -9.03 15.89
C GLY A 115 -17.90 -10.49 16.19
N PRO A 116 -18.48 -10.79 17.36
CA PRO A 116 -18.19 -10.20 18.67
C PRO A 116 -16.82 -10.63 19.24
#